data_AF-L0DM64-F1
#
_entry.id   AF-L0DM64-F1
#
_cell.length_a   1.000
_cell.length_b   1.000
_cell.length_c   1.000
_cell.angle_alpha   90.00
_cell.angle_beta   90.00
_cell.angle_gamma   90.00
#
_symmetry.space_group_name_H-M   'P 1'
#
loop_
_entity.id
_entity.type
_entity.pdbx_description
1 polymer ?
#
loop_
_entity_poly.entity_id
_entity_poly.type
_entity_poly.pdbx_seq_one_letter_code
_entity_poly.pdbx_strand_id
1 'polypeptide(L)'
;MKMQRRLWVAGLFLAGASTLFAAGCGSSTPAPTQEVIESINLRELGEAYRTYVLAKKSSPKKLTDLREYEAGYPMALLGLKNGELEVFWEGELLEPEAVFPEAKSDKILAFESKTPKEGGYVLLTNRAIKKMTPEEFKSAPKAAPTSSSTGTTKATP
;
A
#
# COMPACT_ATOMS: atom_id res chain seq x y z
N MET A 1 -3.44 -50.07 32.82
CA MET A 1 -4.60 -50.94 32.49
C MET A 1 -5.50 -51.07 33.71
N LYS A 2 -6.66 -50.41 33.72
CA LYS A 2 -7.83 -50.84 34.49
C LYS A 2 -9.06 -50.21 33.85
N MET A 3 -9.80 -51.08 33.19
CA MET A 3 -11.00 -50.83 32.41
C MET A 3 -12.17 -51.15 33.34
N GLN A 4 -13.08 -50.21 33.58
CA GLN A 4 -14.38 -50.55 34.17
C GLN A 4 -15.49 -49.79 33.46
N ARG A 5 -16.12 -50.53 32.55
CA ARG A 5 -17.43 -50.27 31.95
C ARG A 5 -18.51 -50.41 33.01
N ARG A 6 -19.45 -49.46 33.10
CA ARG A 6 -20.87 -49.75 33.40
C ARG A 6 -21.78 -48.70 32.76
N LEU A 7 -22.41 -49.11 31.66
CA LEU A 7 -23.64 -48.52 31.12
C LEU A 7 -24.78 -48.78 32.12
N TRP A 8 -25.53 -47.74 32.49
CA TRP A 8 -26.92 -47.87 32.97
C TRP A 8 -27.76 -46.76 32.30
N VAL A 9 -28.97 -47.15 31.93
CA VAL A 9 -29.93 -46.52 31.02
C VAL A 9 -31.03 -45.82 31.84
N ALA A 10 -31.76 -44.92 31.16
CA ALA A 10 -33.06 -44.33 31.52
C ALA A 10 -33.01 -43.16 32.51
N GLY A 11 -33.73 -42.06 32.33
CA GLY A 11 -34.70 -41.71 31.29
C GLY A 11 -35.34 -40.35 31.60
N LEU A 12 -35.82 -39.71 30.53
CA LEU A 12 -37.07 -38.95 30.45
C LEU A 12 -37.24 -37.59 31.19
N PHE A 13 -37.38 -36.53 30.36
CA PHE A 13 -38.24 -35.34 30.51
C PHE A 13 -37.97 -34.32 31.64
N LEU A 14 -37.59 -33.08 31.28
CA LEU A 14 -38.35 -31.84 31.58
C LEU A 14 -37.69 -30.57 30.98
N ALA A 15 -38.51 -29.79 30.27
CA ALA A 15 -38.57 -28.33 30.26
C ALA A 15 -37.28 -27.47 30.14
N GLY A 16 -37.13 -26.85 28.97
CA GLY A 16 -36.98 -25.39 28.78
C GLY A 16 -35.88 -24.63 29.53
N ALA A 17 -34.88 -24.13 28.78
CA ALA A 17 -34.42 -22.74 28.84
C ALA A 17 -33.27 -22.55 27.84
N SER A 18 -33.59 -21.95 26.70
CA SER A 18 -32.59 -21.31 25.82
C SER A 18 -32.02 -20.08 26.53
N THR A 19 -30.75 -20.13 26.92
CA THR A 19 -29.92 -18.95 27.26
C THR A 19 -28.54 -19.19 26.64
N LEU A 20 -28.33 -18.78 25.38
CA LEU A 20 -27.74 -17.49 25.00
C LEU A 20 -26.57 -17.08 25.90
N PHE A 21 -25.34 -17.18 25.39
CA PHE A 21 -24.33 -16.11 25.46
C PHE A 21 -23.21 -16.43 24.46
N ALA A 22 -23.52 -16.26 23.18
CA ALA A 22 -22.47 -15.99 22.20
C ALA A 22 -21.98 -14.57 22.50
N ALA A 23 -20.89 -14.44 23.25
CA ALA A 23 -20.15 -13.19 23.36
C ALA A 23 -19.51 -12.90 22.00
N GLY A 24 -20.31 -12.32 21.09
CA GLY A 24 -19.83 -11.74 19.85
C GLY A 24 -18.94 -10.56 20.21
N CYS A 25 -17.64 -10.74 20.06
CA CYS A 25 -16.64 -9.69 20.14
C CYS A 25 -16.93 -8.66 19.02
N GLY A 26 -17.74 -7.65 19.34
CA GLY A 26 -18.01 -6.52 18.48
C GLY A 26 -16.83 -5.55 18.51
N SER A 27 -15.72 -5.91 17.86
CA SER A 27 -14.65 -4.95 17.60
C SER A 27 -15.10 -4.02 16.47
N SER A 28 -15.73 -2.91 16.84
CA SER A 28 -16.04 -1.80 15.93
C SER A 28 -14.73 -1.22 15.41
N THR A 29 -14.30 -1.68 14.24
CA THR A 29 -13.18 -1.04 13.54
C THR A 29 -13.66 0.33 13.07
N PRO A 30 -13.02 1.44 13.49
CA PRO A 30 -13.41 2.77 13.03
C PRO A 30 -13.30 2.83 11.51
N ALA A 31 -14.24 3.55 10.88
CA ALA A 31 -14.21 3.77 9.44
C ALA A 31 -12.87 4.41 9.03
N PRO A 32 -12.31 4.05 7.86
CA PRO A 32 -11.10 4.68 7.37
C PRO A 32 -11.30 6.19 7.20
N THR A 33 -10.28 6.96 7.55
CA THR A 33 -10.32 8.42 7.35
C THR A 33 -10.30 8.77 5.87
N GLN A 34 -10.78 9.97 5.52
CA GLN A 34 -10.77 10.45 4.15
C GLN A 34 -9.35 10.45 3.54
N GLU A 35 -8.34 10.83 4.32
CA GLU A 35 -6.93 10.78 3.90
C GLU A 35 -6.48 9.36 3.51
N VAL A 36 -6.92 8.35 4.25
CA VAL A 36 -6.58 6.94 4.00
C VAL A 36 -7.20 6.45 2.70
N ILE A 37 -8.39 6.95 2.35
CA ILE A 37 -9.11 6.62 1.12
C ILE A 37 -8.45 7.32 -0.07
N GLU A 38 -8.20 8.63 0.03
CA GLU A 38 -7.64 9.43 -1.06
C GLU A 38 -6.20 9.01 -1.43
N SER A 39 -5.44 8.49 -0.47
CA SER A 39 -4.05 8.07 -0.68
C SER A 39 -3.86 6.57 -0.83
N ILE A 40 -4.94 5.78 -0.92
CA ILE A 40 -4.85 4.31 -0.93
C ILE A 40 -3.98 3.77 -2.07
N ASN A 41 -4.06 4.38 -3.26
CA ASN A 41 -3.30 3.97 -4.44
C ASN A 41 -1.78 4.16 -4.21
N LEU A 42 -1.37 5.27 -3.57
CA LEU A 42 0.03 5.53 -3.23
C LEU A 42 0.54 4.59 -2.13
N ARG A 43 -0.31 4.25 -1.15
CA ARG A 43 0.04 3.29 -0.10
C ARG A 43 0.29 1.91 -0.70
N GLU A 44 -0.63 1.42 -1.52
CA GLU A 44 -0.45 0.15 -2.23
C GLU A 44 0.78 0.18 -3.12
N LEU A 45 1.06 1.31 -3.78
CA LEU A 45 2.25 1.45 -4.62
C LEU A 45 3.53 1.32 -3.80
N GLY A 46 3.61 1.94 -2.62
CA GLY A 46 4.75 1.81 -1.73
C GLY A 46 5.00 0.36 -1.31
N GLU A 47 3.94 -0.40 -1.05
CA GLU A 47 4.04 -1.83 -0.71
C GLU A 47 4.40 -2.70 -1.93
N ALA A 48 3.82 -2.44 -3.10
CA ALA A 48 4.20 -3.12 -4.34
C ALA A 48 5.67 -2.91 -4.67
N TYR A 49 6.15 -1.67 -4.56
CA TYR A 49 7.54 -1.29 -4.80
C TYR A 49 8.48 -1.97 -3.81
N ARG A 50 8.13 -1.98 -2.52
CA ARG A 50 8.88 -2.71 -1.48
C ARG A 50 8.95 -4.19 -1.79
N THR A 51 7.82 -4.83 -2.05
CA THR A 51 7.77 -6.27 -2.34
C THR A 51 8.65 -6.62 -3.54
N TYR A 52 8.64 -5.80 -4.60
CA TYR A 52 9.56 -5.96 -5.72
C TYR A 52 11.03 -5.83 -5.28
N VAL A 53 11.39 -4.76 -4.57
CA VAL A 53 12.78 -4.51 -4.12
C VAL A 53 13.27 -5.66 -3.24
N LEU A 54 12.42 -6.18 -2.35
CA LEU A 54 12.76 -7.31 -1.48
C LEU A 54 13.01 -8.59 -2.27
N ALA A 55 12.20 -8.85 -3.31
CA ALA A 55 12.26 -10.05 -4.12
C ALA A 55 13.39 -10.02 -5.16
N LYS A 56 13.62 -8.87 -5.81
CA LYS A 56 14.58 -8.74 -6.92
C LYS A 56 15.90 -8.09 -6.51
N LYS A 57 15.96 -7.51 -5.30
CA LYS A 57 17.11 -6.75 -4.78
C LYS A 57 17.52 -5.56 -5.67
N SER A 58 16.58 -5.01 -6.42
CA SER A 58 16.74 -3.84 -7.28
C SER A 58 15.43 -3.04 -7.37
N SER A 59 15.51 -1.75 -7.70
CA SER A 59 14.32 -0.93 -7.95
C SER A 59 13.64 -1.27 -9.30
N PRO A 60 12.30 -1.25 -9.38
CA PRO A 60 11.55 -1.32 -10.62
C PRO A 60 11.96 -0.20 -11.58
N LYS A 61 12.08 -0.53 -12.87
CA LYS A 61 12.43 0.43 -13.93
C LYS A 61 11.22 0.94 -14.70
N LYS A 62 10.11 0.20 -14.63
CA LYS A 62 8.88 0.46 -15.38
C LYS A 62 7.70 -0.29 -14.78
N LEU A 63 6.49 0.12 -15.16
CA LEU A 63 5.24 -0.50 -14.73
C LEU A 63 5.19 -2.03 -14.94
N THR A 64 5.74 -2.54 -16.04
CA THR A 64 5.69 -3.98 -16.33
C THR A 64 6.44 -4.83 -15.30
N ASP A 65 7.40 -4.25 -14.59
CA ASP A 65 8.17 -4.94 -13.56
C ASP A 65 7.30 -5.23 -12.33
N LEU A 66 6.26 -4.43 -12.10
CA LEU A 66 5.30 -4.60 -11.00
C LEU A 66 4.11 -5.49 -11.36
N ARG A 67 3.97 -5.92 -12.61
CA ARG A 67 2.78 -6.64 -13.11
C ARG A 67 2.51 -7.95 -12.35
N GLU A 68 3.54 -8.66 -11.92
CA GLU A 68 3.38 -9.92 -11.17
C GLU A 68 2.75 -9.70 -9.77
N TYR A 69 2.73 -8.46 -9.29
CA TYR A 69 2.17 -8.08 -8.00
C TYR A 69 0.76 -7.46 -8.10
N GLU A 70 0.17 -7.40 -9.30
CA GLU A 70 -1.13 -6.76 -9.55
C GLU A 70 -2.25 -7.29 -8.65
N ALA A 71 -2.29 -8.60 -8.44
CA ALA A 71 -3.32 -9.24 -7.63
C ALA A 71 -3.28 -8.80 -6.15
N GLY A 72 -2.12 -8.38 -5.65
CA GLY A 72 -1.95 -7.90 -4.28
C GLY A 72 -2.12 -6.38 -4.12
N TYR A 73 -1.97 -5.63 -5.22
CA TYR A 73 -1.95 -4.16 -5.21
C TYR A 73 -2.74 -3.57 -6.39
N PRO A 74 -4.03 -3.91 -6.55
CA PRO A 74 -4.80 -3.57 -7.74
C PRO A 74 -4.98 -2.06 -7.91
N MET A 75 -5.13 -1.30 -6.81
CA MET A 75 -5.37 0.14 -6.89
C MET A 75 -4.12 0.89 -7.35
N ALA A 76 -2.93 0.45 -6.89
CA ALA A 76 -1.67 1.01 -7.35
C ALA A 76 -1.48 0.85 -8.86
N LEU A 77 -1.66 -0.38 -9.37
CA LEU A 77 -1.42 -0.66 -10.78
C LEU A 77 -2.50 -0.05 -11.67
N LEU A 78 -3.75 0.01 -11.23
CA LEU A 78 -4.80 0.72 -11.95
C LEU A 78 -4.49 2.22 -12.03
N GLY A 79 -4.10 2.86 -10.92
CA GLY A 79 -3.71 4.27 -10.89
C GLY A 79 -2.54 4.59 -11.81
N LEU A 80 -1.54 3.69 -11.90
CA LEU A 80 -0.43 3.82 -12.85
C LEU A 80 -0.87 3.63 -14.31
N LYS A 81 -1.75 2.66 -14.59
CA LYS A 81 -2.26 2.42 -15.95
C LYS A 81 -3.12 3.59 -16.45
N ASN A 82 -3.88 4.21 -15.56
CA ASN A 82 -4.76 5.34 -15.88
C ASN A 82 -4.03 6.69 -15.93
N GLY A 83 -2.77 6.76 -15.48
CA GLY A 83 -2.03 8.02 -15.37
C GLY A 83 -2.49 8.90 -14.19
N GLU A 84 -3.15 8.31 -13.20
CA GLU A 84 -3.50 8.98 -11.94
C GLU A 84 -2.28 9.09 -11.02
N LEU A 85 -1.35 8.14 -11.13
CA LEU A 85 -0.09 8.12 -10.41
C LEU A 85 1.10 8.24 -11.37
N GLU A 86 2.11 8.96 -10.94
CA GLU A 86 3.41 9.06 -11.60
C GLU A 86 4.52 8.62 -10.64
N VAL A 87 5.57 7.98 -11.17
CA VAL A 87 6.66 7.38 -10.39
C VAL A 87 7.99 7.81 -10.96
N PHE A 88 8.90 8.20 -10.08
CA PHE A 88 10.31 8.30 -10.40
C PHE A 88 10.93 6.90 -10.31
N TRP A 89 10.87 6.17 -11.42
CA TRP A 89 11.41 4.81 -11.54
C TRP A 89 12.90 4.76 -11.19
N GLU A 90 13.38 3.57 -10.79
CA GLU A 90 14.75 3.37 -10.31
C GLU A 90 15.09 4.12 -9.00
N GLY A 91 14.12 4.80 -8.38
CA GLY A 91 14.25 5.38 -7.05
C GLY A 91 14.54 4.33 -5.97
N GLU A 92 15.55 4.56 -5.14
CA GLU A 92 15.89 3.65 -4.05
C GLU A 92 14.97 3.86 -2.84
N LEU A 93 14.47 2.76 -2.27
CA LEU A 93 13.74 2.79 -1.00
C LEU A 93 14.72 2.87 0.18
N LEU A 94 14.35 3.64 1.19
CA LEU A 94 15.02 3.60 2.49
C LEU A 94 14.44 2.46 3.32
N GLU A 95 15.34 1.67 3.93
CA GLU A 95 14.98 0.58 4.84
C GLU A 95 13.87 -0.35 4.30
N PRO A 96 14.03 -0.92 3.08
CA PRO A 96 12.98 -1.74 2.48
C PRO A 96 12.65 -2.98 3.31
N GLU A 97 13.58 -3.47 4.13
CA GLU A 97 13.35 -4.63 5.00
C GLU A 97 12.49 -4.28 6.22
N ALA A 98 12.52 -3.03 6.70
CA ALA A 98 11.71 -2.59 7.84
C ALA A 98 10.22 -2.56 7.49
N VAL A 99 9.34 -2.92 8.42
CA VAL A 99 7.89 -2.75 8.23
C VAL A 99 7.52 -1.27 8.36
N PHE A 100 8.04 -0.63 9.41
CA PHE A 100 7.93 0.80 9.68
C PHE A 100 9.34 1.40 9.61
N PRO A 101 9.71 2.05 8.50
CA PRO A 101 11.03 2.66 8.36
C PRO A 101 11.11 3.90 9.27
N GLU A 102 12.19 4.02 10.02
CA GLU A 102 12.44 5.15 10.93
C GLU A 102 13.21 6.27 10.23
N ALA A 103 13.91 5.94 9.14
CA ALA A 103 14.61 6.90 8.31
C ALA A 103 13.65 8.00 7.81
N LYS A 104 14.01 9.24 8.09
CA LYS A 104 13.33 10.41 7.52
C LYS A 104 13.72 10.54 6.06
N SER A 105 12.75 10.83 5.21
CA SER A 105 12.96 11.18 3.81
C SER A 105 12.11 12.38 3.44
N ASP A 106 12.66 13.24 2.60
CA ASP A 106 11.98 14.30 1.85
C ASP A 106 11.98 14.00 0.34
N LYS A 107 12.61 12.88 -0.06
CA LYS A 107 12.77 12.49 -1.46
C LYS A 107 11.51 11.79 -1.97
N ILE A 108 10.91 12.36 -3.02
CA ILE A 108 9.66 11.87 -3.61
C ILE A 108 9.96 10.68 -4.52
N LEU A 109 9.26 9.57 -4.28
CA LEU A 109 9.27 8.36 -5.11
C LEU A 109 8.12 8.35 -6.13
N ALA A 110 6.91 8.73 -5.70
CA ALA A 110 5.72 8.76 -6.55
C ALA A 110 4.76 9.87 -6.10
N PHE A 111 3.82 10.24 -6.95
CA PHE A 111 2.86 11.32 -6.68
C PHE A 111 1.58 11.16 -7.51
N GLU A 112 0.49 11.79 -7.06
CA GLU A 112 -0.71 11.93 -7.90
C GLU A 112 -0.45 12.89 -9.05
N SER A 113 -0.88 12.59 -10.27
CA SER A 113 -0.59 13.40 -11.47
C SER A 113 -1.10 14.84 -11.41
N LYS A 114 -2.09 15.14 -10.56
CA LYS A 114 -2.55 16.52 -10.28
C LYS A 114 -1.59 17.32 -9.39
N THR A 115 -0.73 16.67 -8.62
CA THR A 115 0.16 17.30 -7.62
C THR A 115 0.98 18.47 -8.14
N PRO A 116 1.61 18.40 -9.35
CA PRO A 116 2.39 19.52 -9.86
C PRO A 116 1.59 20.80 -10.14
N LYS A 117 0.25 20.70 -10.27
CA LYS A 117 -0.66 21.80 -10.61
C LYS A 117 -1.50 22.25 -9.43
N GLU A 118 -2.08 21.30 -8.70
CA GLU A 118 -3.09 21.53 -7.66
C GLU A 118 -2.58 21.21 -6.25
N GLY A 119 -1.41 20.59 -6.14
CA GLY A 119 -0.99 19.92 -4.92
C GLY A 119 -1.70 18.57 -4.80
N GLY A 120 -1.27 17.78 -3.82
CA GLY A 120 -1.74 16.40 -3.73
C GLY A 120 -0.87 15.55 -2.84
N TYR A 121 -1.19 14.27 -2.81
CA TYR A 121 -0.43 13.29 -2.06
C TYR A 121 0.80 12.85 -2.84
N VAL A 122 1.90 12.71 -2.11
CA VAL A 122 3.16 12.17 -2.60
C VAL A 122 3.58 11.00 -1.71
N LEU A 123 4.23 10.03 -2.32
CA LEU A 123 4.91 8.92 -1.68
C LEU A 123 6.41 9.22 -1.63
N LEU A 124 7.00 9.15 -0.46
CA LEU A 124 8.43 9.39 -0.23
C LEU A 124 9.22 8.08 -0.28
N THR A 125 10.55 8.14 -0.39
CA THR A 125 11.40 6.94 -0.46
C THR A 125 11.42 6.10 0.81
N ASN A 126 11.01 6.67 1.95
CA ASN A 126 10.75 5.92 3.19
C ASN A 126 9.30 5.38 3.26
N ARG A 127 8.57 5.35 2.14
CA ARG A 127 7.16 4.94 2.02
C ARG A 127 6.15 5.77 2.84
N ALA A 128 6.57 6.88 3.43
CA ALA A 128 5.64 7.82 4.03
C ALA A 128 4.84 8.54 2.96
N ILE A 129 3.56 8.80 3.23
CA ILE A 129 2.70 9.61 2.39
C ILE A 129 2.55 10.98 3.00
N LYS A 130 2.74 12.02 2.19
CA LYS A 130 2.60 13.41 2.61
C LYS A 130 1.78 14.18 1.59
N LYS A 131 0.95 15.11 2.04
CA LYS A 131 0.31 16.10 1.17
C LYS A 131 1.27 17.27 0.95
N MET A 132 1.47 17.67 -0.30
CA MET A 132 2.34 18.77 -0.69
C MET A 132 1.61 19.77 -1.57
N THR A 133 1.98 21.04 -1.46
CA THR A 133 1.57 22.07 -2.43
C THR A 133 2.38 21.96 -3.73
N PRO A 134 1.95 22.59 -4.83
CA PRO A 134 2.74 22.65 -6.07
C PRO A 134 4.16 23.20 -5.87
N GLU A 135 4.33 24.21 -5.02
CA GLU A 135 5.60 24.87 -4.75
C GLU A 135 6.54 23.96 -3.94
N GLU A 136 5.99 23.27 -2.95
CA GLU A 136 6.72 22.26 -2.17
C GLU A 136 7.16 21.11 -3.06
N PHE A 137 6.26 20.59 -3.90
CA PHE A 137 6.56 19.50 -4.84
C PHE A 137 7.68 19.88 -5.83
N LYS A 138 7.65 21.09 -6.37
CA LYS A 138 8.68 21.58 -7.31
C LYS A 138 10.05 21.67 -6.66
N SER A 139 10.10 21.99 -5.37
CA SER A 139 11.34 22.20 -4.62
C SER A 139 11.88 20.92 -3.99
N ALA A 140 11.04 19.90 -3.81
CA ALA A 140 11.40 18.64 -3.19
C ALA A 140 12.35 17.81 -4.05
N PRO A 141 13.31 17.09 -3.42
CA PRO A 141 14.18 16.18 -4.14
C PRO A 141 13.38 14.99 -4.70
N LYS A 142 13.75 14.52 -5.89
CA LYS A 142 13.08 13.40 -6.59
C LYS A 142 13.96 12.15 -6.53
N ALA A 143 13.35 10.97 -6.44
CA ALA A 143 14.07 9.70 -6.27
C ALA A 143 14.98 9.37 -7.44
N ALA A 144 14.58 9.77 -8.65
CA ALA A 144 15.36 9.70 -9.88
C ALA A 144 14.92 10.84 -10.83
N PRO A 145 15.76 11.26 -11.80
CA PRO A 145 15.29 12.09 -12.89
C PRO A 145 14.18 11.33 -13.65
N THR A 146 13.06 11.98 -13.93
CA THR A 146 11.95 11.41 -14.71
C THR A 146 12.47 10.87 -16.04
N SER A 147 12.60 9.56 -16.18
CA SER A 147 12.93 8.90 -17.45
C SER A 147 11.75 8.87 -18.44
N SER A 148 10.75 9.73 -18.25
CA SER A 148 9.63 9.97 -19.17
C SER A 148 9.50 11.42 -19.64
N SER A 149 10.61 12.16 -19.73
CA SER A 149 10.72 13.34 -20.62
C SER A 149 11.91 13.19 -21.55
N THR A 150 11.75 12.35 -22.57
CA THR A 150 12.49 12.50 -23.82
C THR A 150 11.46 12.51 -24.95
N GLY A 151 10.75 13.63 -25.03
CA GLY A 151 10.08 14.10 -26.22
C GLY A 151 10.86 15.28 -26.79
N THR A 152 11.69 15.00 -27.80
CA THR A 152 12.12 15.87 -28.92
C THR A 152 12.46 17.34 -28.64
N THR A 153 13.72 17.71 -28.86
CA THR A 153 14.02 18.98 -29.56
C THR A 153 15.01 18.70 -30.70
N LYS A 154 14.43 18.58 -31.90
CA LYS A 154 15.11 18.77 -33.18
C LYS A 154 15.72 20.18 -33.20
N ALA A 155 17.01 20.29 -33.46
CA ALA A 155 17.63 21.52 -33.93
C ALA A 155 18.58 21.19 -35.09
N THR A 156 18.10 21.51 -36.29
CA THR A 156 18.83 21.74 -37.55
C THR A 156 18.52 23.21 -37.87
N PRO A 157 19.49 24.03 -38.32
CA PRO A 157 20.05 23.96 -39.66
C PRO A 157 21.53 23.56 -39.70
#